data_AF-A0A1X0AH10-F1
#
_entry.id   AF-A0A1X0AH10-F1
#
_cell.length_a   1.000
_cell.length_b   1.000
_cell.length_c   1.000
_cell.angle_alpha   90.00
_cell.angle_beta   90.00
_cell.angle_gamma   90.00
#
_symmetry.space_group_name_H-M   'P 1'
#
loop_
_entity.id
_entity.type
_entity.pdbx_description
1 polymer ?
#
loop_
_entity_poly.entity_id
_entity_poly.type
_entity_poly.pdbx_seq_one_letter_code
_entity_poly.pdbx_strand_id
1 'polypeptide(L)'
;MTTSIDRETAKSVLPLISQVSVGAWRVINGSNEVELHPQPLPPVEADQFQVAAAVMAHRYAQLAIESQIQGRDGVRIISELVDEWCGTPWPRHWPFPHLHPGPQPHPRPNEDMTAVGRMVGALVLANIGSRLASDLGTMMVDGAQRLAEASTAG
;
A
#
# COMPACT_ATOMS: atom_id res chain seq x y z
N MET A 1 13.61 24.24 -13.28
CA MET A 1 14.60 23.60 -12.38
C MET A 1 14.38 22.11 -12.47
N THR A 2 15.21 21.41 -13.24
CA THR A 2 15.06 19.98 -13.56
C THR A 2 15.60 19.14 -12.40
N THR A 3 14.72 18.39 -11.75
CA THR A 3 15.05 17.45 -10.66
C THR A 3 15.76 16.22 -11.26
N SER A 4 17.08 16.30 -11.37
CA SER A 4 17.92 15.15 -11.67
C SER A 4 17.94 14.24 -10.45
N ILE A 5 17.33 13.06 -10.56
CA ILE A 5 17.48 11.99 -9.57
C ILE A 5 18.96 11.66 -9.48
N ASP A 6 19.53 11.66 -8.27
CA ASP A 6 20.93 11.32 -8.07
C ASP A 6 21.18 9.86 -8.52
N ARG A 7 22.30 9.63 -9.19
CA ARG A 7 22.63 8.37 -9.83
C ARG A 7 22.80 7.24 -8.81
N GLU A 8 23.13 7.57 -7.56
CA GLU A 8 23.14 6.62 -6.44
C GLU A 8 21.73 6.25 -5.96
N THR A 9 20.85 7.23 -5.79
CA THR A 9 19.45 6.99 -5.40
C THR A 9 18.71 6.17 -6.46
N ALA A 10 18.96 6.46 -7.75
CA ALA A 10 18.42 5.64 -8.84
C ALA A 10 18.91 4.18 -8.77
N LYS A 11 20.18 3.94 -8.40
CA LYS A 11 20.74 2.59 -8.29
C LYS A 11 20.15 1.77 -7.13
N SER A 12 19.75 2.40 -6.02
CA SER A 12 19.12 1.69 -4.91
C SER A 12 17.61 1.50 -5.12
N VAL A 13 16.93 2.47 -5.73
CA VAL A 13 15.46 2.47 -5.85
C VAL A 13 14.97 1.63 -7.04
N LEU A 14 15.72 1.55 -8.14
CA LEU A 14 15.34 0.74 -9.31
C LEU A 14 15.16 -0.77 -9.02
N PRO A 15 16.10 -1.45 -8.31
CA PRO A 15 15.88 -2.84 -7.94
C PRO A 15 14.72 -3.00 -6.95
N LEU A 16 14.46 -2.01 -6.08
CA LEU A 16 13.31 -2.01 -5.18
C LEU A 16 11.97 -1.90 -5.93
N ILE A 17 11.86 -0.97 -6.88
CA ILE A 17 10.67 -0.85 -7.75
C ILE A 17 10.45 -2.15 -8.52
N SER A 18 11.52 -2.80 -9.00
CA SER A 18 11.44 -4.09 -9.68
C SER A 18 10.93 -5.19 -8.74
N GLN A 19 11.42 -5.28 -7.51
CA GLN A 19 10.99 -6.28 -6.53
C GLN A 19 9.54 -6.09 -6.09
N VAL A 20 9.14 -4.84 -5.80
CA VAL A 20 7.74 -4.50 -5.48
C VAL A 20 6.83 -4.80 -6.69
N SER A 21 7.29 -4.51 -7.92
CA SER A 21 6.53 -4.85 -9.13
C SER A 21 6.37 -6.36 -9.30
N VAL A 22 7.42 -7.16 -9.05
CA VAL A 22 7.34 -8.63 -9.13
C VAL A 22 6.46 -9.22 -8.03
N GLY A 23 6.52 -8.67 -6.80
CA GLY A 23 5.62 -9.03 -5.70
C GLY A 23 4.16 -8.69 -6.02
N ALA A 24 3.91 -7.48 -6.53
CA ALA A 24 2.60 -7.04 -7.00
C ALA A 24 2.05 -7.97 -8.08
N TRP A 25 2.88 -8.27 -9.09
CA TRP A 25 2.50 -9.19 -10.16
C TRP A 25 2.25 -10.60 -9.66
N ARG A 26 2.95 -11.13 -8.65
CA ARG A 26 2.64 -12.45 -8.07
C ARG A 26 1.37 -12.46 -7.22
N VAL A 27 1.06 -11.38 -6.51
CA VAL A 27 -0.21 -11.26 -5.78
C VAL A 27 -1.37 -11.11 -6.76
N ILE A 28 -1.17 -10.41 -7.87
CA ILE A 28 -2.17 -10.22 -8.93
C ILE A 28 -2.32 -11.49 -9.81
N ASN A 29 -1.21 -12.16 -10.17
CA ASN A 29 -1.18 -13.35 -11.05
C ASN A 29 -1.10 -14.69 -10.29
N GLY A 30 -1.11 -14.68 -8.96
CA GLY A 30 -1.19 -15.90 -8.14
C GLY A 30 -2.56 -16.59 -8.25
N SER A 31 -3.48 -16.00 -9.01
CA SER A 31 -4.69 -16.64 -9.48
C SER A 31 -4.36 -17.60 -10.64
N ASN A 32 -4.46 -18.89 -10.32
CA ASN A 32 -4.30 -20.06 -11.17
C ASN A 32 -4.51 -19.85 -12.68
N GLU A 33 -3.68 -20.55 -13.47
CA GLU A 33 -4.00 -20.97 -14.83
C GLU A 33 -5.42 -21.56 -14.88
N VAL A 34 -6.37 -20.78 -15.38
CA VAL A 34 -7.71 -21.27 -15.72
C VAL A 34 -8.00 -20.75 -17.12
N GLU A 35 -8.15 -21.68 -18.06
CA GLU A 35 -8.72 -21.43 -19.38
C GLU A 35 -9.94 -20.51 -19.26
N LEU A 36 -10.03 -19.53 -20.17
CA LEU A 36 -11.06 -18.50 -20.23
C LEU A 36 -12.48 -19.08 -20.28
N HIS A 37 -12.99 -19.54 -19.14
CA HIS A 37 -14.40 -19.61 -18.84
C HIS A 37 -14.85 -18.17 -18.55
N PRO A 38 -15.95 -17.68 -19.16
CA PRO A 38 -16.53 -16.39 -18.78
C PRO A 38 -17.01 -16.50 -17.33
N GLN A 39 -16.10 -16.20 -16.41
CA GLN A 39 -16.36 -16.15 -14.99
C GLN A 39 -17.18 -14.88 -14.73
N PRO A 40 -18.29 -14.97 -13.98
CA PRO A 40 -19.01 -13.79 -13.55
C PRO A 40 -18.04 -12.87 -12.79
N LEU A 41 -18.14 -11.56 -13.06
CA LEU A 41 -17.30 -10.54 -12.43
C LEU A 41 -17.29 -10.76 -10.91
N PRO A 42 -16.13 -10.69 -10.24
CA PRO A 42 -16.06 -10.85 -8.81
C PRO A 42 -17.01 -9.84 -8.13
N PRO A 43 -17.65 -10.22 -7.01
CA PRO A 43 -18.61 -9.36 -6.33
C PRO A 43 -17.97 -8.02 -6.00
N VAL A 44 -18.74 -6.94 -6.25
CA VAL A 44 -18.36 -5.52 -6.18
C VAL A 44 -17.67 -5.11 -4.85
N GLU A 45 -17.81 -5.94 -3.82
CA GLU A 45 -17.24 -5.76 -2.48
C GLU A 45 -15.71 -5.91 -2.45
N ALA A 46 -15.12 -6.79 -3.28
CA ALA A 46 -13.67 -6.98 -3.34
C ALA A 46 -12.95 -5.77 -3.98
N ASP A 47 -13.56 -5.18 -5.02
CA ASP A 47 -13.05 -3.97 -5.68
C ASP A 47 -13.10 -2.75 -4.75
N GLN A 48 -14.15 -2.65 -3.94
CA GLN A 48 -14.29 -1.58 -2.95
C GLN A 48 -13.16 -1.60 -1.93
N PHE A 49 -12.69 -2.79 -1.54
CA PHE A 49 -11.59 -2.92 -0.58
C PHE A 49 -10.25 -2.45 -1.16
N GLN A 50 -9.93 -2.81 -2.40
CA GLN A 50 -8.71 -2.35 -3.07
C GLN A 50 -8.70 -0.83 -3.25
N VAL A 51 -9.82 -0.27 -3.69
CA VAL A 51 -10.00 1.18 -3.82
C VAL A 51 -9.85 1.87 -2.46
N ALA A 52 -10.42 1.29 -1.39
CA ALA A 52 -10.28 1.81 -0.03
C ALA A 52 -8.83 1.84 0.45
N ALA A 53 -8.08 0.75 0.21
CA ALA A 53 -6.67 0.65 0.55
C ALA A 53 -5.86 1.74 -0.17
N ALA A 54 -6.11 1.93 -1.47
CA ALA A 54 -5.45 2.95 -2.27
C ALA A 54 -5.76 4.37 -1.77
N VAL A 55 -7.03 4.67 -1.51
CA VAL A 55 -7.49 5.98 -0.98
C VAL A 55 -6.82 6.28 0.36
N MET A 56 -6.74 5.28 1.25
CA MET A 56 -6.05 5.45 2.54
C MET A 56 -4.58 5.75 2.39
N ALA A 57 -3.86 4.90 1.66
CA ALA A 57 -2.42 5.08 1.46
C ALA A 57 -2.12 6.46 0.84
N HIS A 58 -2.93 6.89 -0.13
CA HIS A 58 -2.81 8.21 -0.74
C HIS A 58 -3.07 9.34 0.25
N ARG A 59 -4.12 9.23 1.07
CA ARG A 59 -4.47 10.26 2.07
C ARG A 59 -3.38 10.43 3.13
N TYR A 60 -2.81 9.31 3.61
CA TYR A 60 -1.70 9.38 4.56
C TYR A 60 -0.42 9.93 3.93
N ALA A 61 -0.14 9.57 2.67
CA ALA A 61 0.98 10.14 1.95
C ALA A 61 0.84 11.65 1.77
N GLN A 62 -0.35 12.14 1.41
CA GLN A 62 -0.65 13.58 1.36
C GLN A 62 -0.49 14.26 2.72
N LEU A 63 -1.04 13.67 3.78
CA LEU A 63 -0.93 14.21 5.13
C LEU A 63 0.53 14.29 5.58
N ALA A 64 1.34 13.29 5.26
CA ALA A 64 2.76 13.28 5.58
C ALA A 64 3.53 14.37 4.81
N ILE A 65 3.24 14.55 3.52
CA ILE A 65 3.82 15.62 2.69
C ILE A 65 3.43 17.00 3.23
N GLU A 66 2.14 17.22 3.52
CA GLU A 66 1.65 18.48 4.10
C GLU A 66 2.29 18.76 5.46
N SER A 67 2.42 17.74 6.30
CA SER A 67 3.11 17.82 7.59
C SER A 67 4.56 18.28 7.40
N GLN A 68 5.28 17.67 6.46
CA GLN A 68 6.67 18.03 6.17
C GLN A 68 6.82 19.45 5.61
N ILE A 69 5.92 19.87 4.71
CA ILE A 69 5.90 21.26 4.20
C ILE A 69 5.68 22.26 5.34
N GLN A 70 4.89 21.91 6.35
CA GLN A 70 4.64 22.73 7.54
C GLN A 70 5.73 22.62 8.62
N GLY A 71 6.87 21.97 8.31
CA GLY A 71 7.99 21.79 9.24
C GLY A 71 7.71 20.80 10.38
N ARG A 72 6.68 19.96 10.24
CA ARG A 72 6.35 18.89 11.17
C ARG A 72 6.88 17.54 10.65
N ASP A 73 6.90 16.56 11.52
CA ASP A 73 7.39 15.23 11.21
C ASP A 73 6.39 14.45 10.34
N GLY A 74 6.64 14.42 9.03
CA GLY A 74 5.92 13.59 8.06
C GLY A 74 6.35 12.12 8.09
N VAL A 75 7.60 11.84 8.49
CA VAL A 75 8.17 10.48 8.55
C VAL A 75 7.40 9.65 9.57
N ARG A 76 7.15 10.23 10.75
CA ARG A 76 6.36 9.59 11.81
C ARG A 76 4.96 9.16 11.36
N ILE A 77 4.30 9.95 10.52
CA ILE A 77 2.95 9.63 10.02
C ILE A 77 2.98 8.36 9.16
N ILE A 78 3.98 8.21 8.30
CA ILE A 78 4.14 7.01 7.46
C ILE A 78 4.59 5.81 8.29
N SER A 79 5.50 6.01 9.24
CA SER A 79 5.92 4.92 10.15
C SER A 79 4.73 4.38 10.94
N GLU A 80 3.93 5.24 11.56
CA GLU A 80 2.74 4.85 12.33
C GLU A 80 1.71 4.11 11.47
N LEU A 81 1.51 4.56 10.22
CA LEU A 81 0.64 3.86 9.26
C LEU A 81 1.14 2.45 8.95
N VAL A 82 2.42 2.32 8.59
CA VAL A 82 3.02 1.03 8.21
C VAL A 82 3.00 0.07 9.40
N ASP A 83 3.35 0.55 10.59
CA ASP A 83 3.31 -0.27 11.81
C ASP A 83 1.89 -0.75 12.13
N GLU A 84 0.88 0.10 11.93
CA GLU A 84 -0.53 -0.27 12.08
C GLU A 84 -0.97 -1.32 11.05
N TRP A 85 -0.62 -1.15 9.77
CA TRP A 85 -1.00 -2.07 8.68
C TRP A 85 -0.26 -3.40 8.72
N CYS A 86 0.98 -3.41 9.22
CA CYS A 86 1.75 -4.62 9.46
C CYS A 86 1.29 -5.34 10.75
N GLY A 87 0.99 -4.59 11.81
CA GLY A 87 0.65 -5.13 13.13
C GLY A 87 -0.81 -5.55 13.29
N THR A 88 -1.71 -5.11 12.41
CA THR A 88 -3.13 -5.46 12.47
C THR A 88 -3.66 -5.92 11.12
N PRO A 89 -4.64 -6.84 11.08
CA PRO A 89 -5.35 -7.17 9.84
C PRO A 89 -6.30 -6.04 9.40
N TRP A 90 -6.61 -5.08 10.29
CA TRP A 90 -7.50 -3.95 10.03
C TRP A 90 -6.98 -2.63 10.64
N PRO A 91 -6.54 -1.67 9.82
CA PRO A 91 -6.10 -0.36 10.29
C PRO A 91 -7.26 0.39 10.97
N ARG A 92 -7.02 1.07 12.10
CA ARG A 92 -8.09 1.73 12.86
C ARG A 92 -8.78 2.88 12.12
N HIS A 93 -8.15 3.41 11.08
CA HIS A 93 -8.59 4.62 10.38
C HIS A 93 -9.24 4.35 9.02
N TRP A 94 -9.76 3.14 8.77
CA TRP A 94 -10.32 2.77 7.47
C TRP A 94 -11.42 3.75 7.02
N PRO A 95 -11.45 4.18 5.75
CA PRO A 95 -12.25 5.32 5.30
C PRO A 95 -13.73 4.94 5.13
N PHE A 96 -14.02 3.65 5.12
CA PHE A 96 -15.36 3.10 5.00
C PHE A 96 -15.76 2.46 6.33
N PRO A 97 -16.47 3.19 7.21
CA PRO A 97 -16.87 2.67 8.52
C PRO A 97 -17.87 1.52 8.41
N HIS A 98 -18.55 1.32 7.28
CA HIS A 98 -19.37 0.14 7.01
C HIS A 98 -18.54 -1.12 6.70
N LEU A 99 -17.22 -1.00 6.56
CA LEU A 99 -16.31 -2.14 6.52
C LEU A 99 -15.61 -2.37 7.87
N HIS A 100 -15.81 -1.47 8.86
CA HIS A 100 -15.35 -1.74 10.22
C HIS A 100 -16.12 -2.93 10.80
N PRO A 101 -15.48 -3.78 11.63
CA PRO A 101 -16.17 -4.79 12.41
C PRO A 101 -17.00 -4.10 13.51
N GLY A 102 -18.14 -3.55 13.13
CA GLY A 102 -19.21 -3.13 14.03
C GLY A 102 -20.14 -4.29 14.36
N PRO A 103 -21.18 -4.08 15.19
CA PRO A 103 -22.16 -5.11 15.57
C PRO A 103 -23.07 -5.57 14.41
N GLN A 104 -22.86 -5.09 13.18
CA GLN A 104 -23.55 -5.53 11.97
C GLN A 104 -22.68 -6.55 11.22
N PRO A 105 -23.26 -7.50 10.46
CA PRO A 105 -22.55 -8.64 9.90
C PRO A 105 -21.77 -8.22 8.65
N HIS A 106 -20.74 -7.40 8.81
CA HIS A 106 -19.77 -7.18 7.75
C HIS A 106 -18.71 -8.28 7.85
N PRO A 107 -18.35 -8.95 6.74
CA PRO A 107 -17.33 -9.98 6.78
C PRO A 107 -16.07 -9.35 7.34
N ARG A 108 -15.53 -9.91 8.43
CA ARG A 108 -14.13 -9.65 8.76
C ARG A 108 -13.33 -10.00 7.50
N PRO A 109 -12.43 -9.12 7.03
CA PRO A 109 -11.63 -9.45 5.88
C PRO A 109 -10.87 -10.72 6.20
N ASN A 110 -10.90 -11.65 5.26
CA ASN A 110 -10.04 -12.81 5.34
C ASN A 110 -8.58 -12.38 5.07
N GLU A 111 -7.67 -13.30 5.31
CA GLU A 111 -6.22 -13.07 5.14
C GLU A 111 -5.88 -12.59 3.73
N ASP A 112 -6.57 -13.10 2.71
CA ASP A 112 -6.42 -12.69 1.31
C ASP A 112 -6.74 -11.20 1.11
N MET A 113 -7.84 -10.70 1.68
CA MET A 113 -8.17 -9.28 1.62
C MET A 113 -7.10 -8.43 2.31
N THR A 114 -6.65 -8.82 3.50
CA THR A 114 -5.56 -8.10 4.19
C THR A 114 -4.27 -8.08 3.36
N ALA A 115 -3.91 -9.21 2.74
CA ALA A 115 -2.76 -9.31 1.85
C ALA A 115 -2.87 -8.37 0.64
N VAL A 116 -4.03 -8.36 -0.03
CA VAL A 116 -4.32 -7.46 -1.15
C VAL A 116 -4.23 -6.00 -0.72
N GLY A 117 -4.79 -5.64 0.44
CA GLY A 117 -4.77 -4.27 0.96
C GLY A 117 -3.34 -3.78 1.20
N ARG A 118 -2.51 -4.61 1.83
CA ARG A 118 -1.08 -4.33 2.06
C ARG A 118 -0.34 -4.15 0.74
N MET A 119 -0.58 -5.01 -0.24
CA MET A 119 0.05 -4.92 -1.57
C MET A 119 -0.34 -3.62 -2.30
N VAL A 120 -1.61 -3.24 -2.24
CA VAL A 120 -2.08 -1.98 -2.83
C VAL A 120 -1.46 -0.77 -2.12
N GLY A 121 -1.43 -0.76 -0.79
CA GLY A 121 -0.76 0.29 -0.02
C GLY A 121 0.72 0.41 -0.34
N ALA A 122 1.41 -0.73 -0.48
CA ALA A 122 2.81 -0.78 -0.90
C ALA A 122 3.02 -0.09 -2.24
N LEU A 123 2.20 -0.41 -3.24
CA LEU A 123 2.30 0.19 -4.58
C LEU A 123 2.11 1.72 -4.53
N VAL A 124 1.13 2.20 -3.76
CA VAL A 124 0.87 3.64 -3.62
C VAL A 124 2.04 4.35 -2.95
N LEU A 125 2.54 3.81 -1.83
CA LEU A 125 3.67 4.42 -1.11
C LEU A 125 4.96 4.39 -1.95
N ALA A 126 5.25 3.31 -2.66
CA ALA A 126 6.41 3.24 -3.56
C ALA A 126 6.30 4.25 -4.71
N ASN A 127 5.12 4.39 -5.33
CA ASN A 127 4.91 5.32 -6.44
C ASN A 127 5.05 6.78 -6.00
N ILE A 128 4.59 7.14 -4.81
CA ILE A 128 4.73 8.50 -4.27
C ILE A 128 6.15 8.73 -3.76
N GLY A 129 6.66 7.82 -2.93
CA GLY A 129 7.97 7.92 -2.28
C GLY A 129 9.12 7.99 -3.27
N SER A 130 9.08 7.21 -4.35
CA SER A 130 10.13 7.23 -5.41
C SER A 130 10.28 8.57 -6.13
N ARG A 131 9.30 9.47 -6.01
CA ARG A 131 9.34 10.82 -6.60
C ARG A 131 9.84 11.88 -5.62
N LEU A 132 10.01 11.53 -4.35
CA LEU A 132 10.45 12.43 -3.28
C LEU A 132 11.91 12.15 -2.93
N ALA A 133 12.80 13.11 -3.22
CA ALA A 133 14.18 13.07 -2.79
C ALA A 133 14.33 13.61 -1.35
N SER A 134 13.69 12.94 -0.39
CA SER A 134 13.70 13.32 1.04
C SER A 134 13.64 12.09 1.93
N ASP A 135 13.94 12.25 3.22
CA ASP A 135 13.80 11.17 4.23
C ASP A 135 12.37 10.60 4.27
N LEU A 136 11.38 11.43 3.96
CA LEU A 136 10.00 11.00 3.80
C LEU A 136 9.82 10.06 2.59
N GLY A 137 10.45 10.40 1.46
CA GLY A 137 10.46 9.53 0.29
C GLY A 137 11.09 8.17 0.58
N THR A 138 12.23 8.16 1.28
CA THR A 138 12.89 6.92 1.74
C THR A 138 11.98 6.11 2.67
N MET A 139 11.37 6.75 3.68
CA MET A 139 10.44 6.07 4.60
C MET A 139 9.20 5.51 3.86
N MET A 140 8.67 6.20 2.86
CA MET A 140 7.56 5.67 2.06
C MET A 140 7.97 4.44 1.26
N VAL A 141 9.17 4.44 0.68
CA VAL A 141 9.70 3.30 -0.07
C VAL A 141 9.99 2.11 0.86
N ASP A 142 10.61 2.34 2.02
CA ASP A 142 10.86 1.30 3.03
C ASP A 142 9.55 0.76 3.60
N GLY A 143 8.59 1.64 3.84
CA GLY A 143 7.23 1.27 4.26
C GLY A 143 6.52 0.40 3.23
N ALA A 144 6.66 0.74 1.94
CA ALA A 144 6.13 -0.07 0.85
C ALA A 144 6.71 -1.49 0.84
N GLN A 145 8.03 -1.61 1.05
CA GLN A 145 8.69 -2.91 1.12
C GLN A 145 8.13 -3.75 2.28
N ARG A 146 8.03 -3.18 3.48
CA ARG A 146 7.46 -3.86 4.66
C ARG A 146 6.02 -4.34 4.42
N LEU A 147 5.21 -3.53 3.75
CA LEU A 147 3.84 -3.90 3.39
C LEU A 147 3.79 -5.03 2.35
N ALA A 148 4.66 -5.00 1.35
CA ALA A 148 4.76 -6.06 0.34
C ALA A 148 5.29 -7.39 0.91
N GLU A 149 6.20 -7.34 1.87
CA GLU A 149 6.65 -8.53 2.59
C GLU A 149 5.50 -9.09 3.45
N ALA A 150 4.80 -8.23 4.20
CA ALA A 150 3.68 -8.62 5.04
C ALA A 150 2.45 -9.09 4.26
N SER A 151 2.34 -8.82 2.95
CA SER A 151 1.26 -9.36 2.11
C SER A 151 1.52 -10.79 1.64
N THR A 152 2.77 -11.26 1.70
CA THR A 152 3.16 -12.61 1.22
C THR A 152 3.51 -13.57 2.34
N ALA A 153 3.63 -13.08 3.57
CA ALA A 153 3.97 -13.87 4.76
C ALA A 153 2.80 -14.70 5.35
N GLY A 154 1.85 -15.12 4.51
CA GLY A 154 0.67 -15.94 4.90
C GLY A 154 1.05 -17.26 5.53
#